data_AF-A0A257PSC0-F1
#
_entry.id   AF-A0A257PSC0-F1
#
_cell.length_a   1.000
_cell.length_b   1.000
_cell.length_c   1.000
_cell.angle_alpha   90.00
_cell.angle_beta   90.00
_cell.angle_gamma   90.00
#
_symmetry.space_group_name_H-M   'P 1'
#
loop_
_entity.id
_entity.type
_entity.pdbx_description
1 polymer ?
#
loop_
_entity_poly.entity_id
_entity_poly.type
_entity_poly.pdbx_seq_one_letter_code
_entity_poly.pdbx_strand_id
1 'polypeptide(L)'
;MTPKLHARLDRLAARRQVEWLATLQRCDAVRAEGAAQLGVLSAYRERLASGWQSGAVLPAGQALRAAQFAAAGRLAADRLETDAAQAQAGAEAARTGFAEAQAQRDALATTRRRAAQAAADLAEK
;
A
#
# COMPACT_ATOMS: atom_id res chain seq x y z
N MET A 1 10.06 33.70 -11.31
CA MET A 1 8.92 33.32 -10.44
C MET A 1 8.96 34.15 -9.17
N THR A 2 7.81 34.49 -8.58
CA THR A 2 7.77 35.29 -7.34
C THR A 2 7.98 34.41 -6.10
N PRO A 3 8.55 34.95 -5.01
CA PRO A 3 8.77 34.19 -3.75
C PRO A 3 7.47 33.58 -3.18
N LYS A 4 6.34 34.29 -3.35
CA LYS A 4 5.00 33.82 -2.97
C LYS A 4 4.57 32.56 -3.73
N LEU A 5 4.90 32.47 -5.02
CA LEU A 5 4.57 31.31 -5.85
C LEU A 5 5.41 30.09 -5.45
N HIS A 6 6.70 30.29 -5.15
CA HIS A 6 7.56 29.21 -4.64
C HIS A 6 7.06 28.65 -3.31
N ALA A 7 6.72 29.51 -2.33
CA ALA A 7 6.19 29.06 -1.04
C ALA A 7 4.87 28.27 -1.19
N ARG A 8 4.02 28.65 -2.16
CA ARG A 8 2.77 27.95 -2.45
C ARG A 8 3.02 26.57 -3.07
N LEU A 9 4.00 26.45 -3.96
CA LEU A 9 4.39 25.16 -4.56
C LEU A 9 5.04 24.24 -3.54
N ASP A 10 5.91 24.76 -2.67
CA ASP A 10 6.53 23.98 -1.58
C ASP A 10 5.46 23.40 -0.64
N ARG A 11 4.46 24.22 -0.26
CA ARG A 11 3.34 23.76 0.57
C ARG A 11 2.49 22.70 -0.12
N LEU A 12 2.22 22.86 -1.41
CA LEU A 12 1.46 21.89 -2.19
C LEU A 12 2.20 20.56 -2.31
N ALA A 13 3.50 20.60 -2.58
CA ALA A 13 4.34 19.41 -2.68
C ALA A 13 4.47 18.69 -1.33
N ALA A 14 4.64 19.43 -0.23
CA ALA A 14 4.66 18.86 1.11
C ALA A 14 3.32 18.17 1.46
N ARG A 15 2.18 18.78 1.10
CA ARG A 15 0.86 18.17 1.29
C ARG A 15 0.72 16.86 0.50
N ARG A 16 1.12 16.85 -0.77
CA ARG A 16 1.10 15.63 -1.61
C ARG A 16 1.97 14.53 -1.03
N GLN A 17 3.15 14.86 -0.50
CA GLN A 17 4.01 13.86 0.16
C GLN A 17 3.35 13.22 1.38
N VAL A 18 2.63 13.99 2.20
CA VAL A 18 1.85 13.45 3.32
C VAL A 18 0.72 12.54 2.83
N GLU A 19 0.02 12.92 1.76
CA GLU A 19 -1.05 12.11 1.16
C GLU A 19 -0.51 10.77 0.61
N TRP A 20 0.68 10.78 -0.01
CA TRP A 20 1.33 9.56 -0.47
C TRP A 20 1.78 8.66 0.68
N LEU A 21 2.37 9.21 1.74
CA LEU A 21 2.76 8.45 2.94
C LEU A 21 1.54 7.80 3.61
N ALA A 22 0.45 8.54 3.77
CA ALA A 22 -0.81 8.00 4.31
C ALA A 22 -1.38 6.88 3.41
N THR A 23 -1.19 6.97 2.09
CA THR A 23 -1.60 5.93 1.15
C THR A 23 -0.75 4.68 1.29
N LEU A 24 0.57 4.82 1.41
CA LEU A 24 1.48 3.70 1.69
C LEU A 24 1.12 2.98 2.99
N GLN A 25 0.89 3.72 4.07
CA GLN A 25 0.47 3.15 5.35
C GLN A 25 -0.83 2.36 5.25
N ARG A 26 -1.81 2.86 4.47
CA ARG A 26 -3.06 2.13 4.23
C ARG A 26 -2.84 0.85 3.43
N CYS A 27 -2.03 0.90 2.37
CA CYS A 27 -1.69 -0.29 1.58
C CYS A 27 -0.98 -1.34 2.43
N ASP A 28 -0.04 -0.93 3.28
CA ASP A 28 0.69 -1.83 4.18
C ASP A 28 -0.25 -2.46 5.22
N ALA A 29 -1.19 -1.69 5.78
CA ALA A 29 -2.20 -2.20 6.70
C ALA A 29 -3.11 -3.25 6.05
N VAL A 30 -3.62 -2.98 4.84
CA VAL A 30 -4.45 -3.92 4.07
C VAL A 30 -3.70 -5.22 3.81
N ARG A 31 -2.42 -5.15 3.44
CA ARG A 31 -1.59 -6.34 3.21
C ARG A 31 -1.34 -7.14 4.47
N ALA A 32 -1.04 -6.48 5.59
CA ALA A 32 -0.83 -7.14 6.87
C ALA A 32 -2.10 -7.84 7.35
N GLU A 33 -3.25 -7.18 7.22
CA GLU A 33 -4.55 -7.75 7.55
C GLU A 33 -4.87 -8.95 6.65
N GLY A 34 -4.70 -8.82 5.32
CA GLY A 34 -4.91 -9.91 4.38
C GLY A 34 -4.03 -11.13 4.66
N ALA A 35 -2.75 -10.91 4.98
CA ALA A 35 -1.83 -11.97 5.38
C ALA A 35 -2.27 -12.68 6.67
N ALA A 36 -2.75 -11.93 7.67
CA ALA A 36 -3.28 -12.51 8.90
C ALA A 36 -4.54 -13.36 8.64
N GLN A 37 -5.46 -12.87 7.81
CA GLN A 37 -6.69 -13.60 7.45
C GLN A 37 -6.37 -14.87 6.64
N LEU A 38 -5.43 -14.82 5.70
CA LEU A 38 -4.94 -16.00 4.99
C LEU A 38 -4.31 -17.02 5.95
N GLY A 39 -3.52 -16.56 6.93
CA GLY A 39 -2.97 -17.41 7.99
C GLY A 39 -4.06 -18.17 8.75
N VAL A 40 -5.10 -17.47 9.19
CA VAL A 40 -6.27 -18.07 9.88
C VAL A 40 -6.98 -19.08 8.99
N LEU A 41 -7.24 -18.74 7.72
CA LEU A 41 -7.89 -19.65 6.76
C LEU A 41 -7.04 -20.90 6.51
N SER A 42 -5.72 -20.77 6.39
CA SER A 42 -4.81 -21.91 6.19
C SER A 42 -4.81 -22.85 7.39
N ALA A 43 -4.65 -22.32 8.60
CA ALA A 43 -4.64 -23.11 9.84
C ALA A 43 -5.97 -23.84 10.06
N TYR A 44 -7.09 -23.18 9.74
CA TYR A 44 -8.40 -23.81 9.84
C TYR A 44 -8.60 -24.92 8.80
N ARG A 45 -8.08 -24.76 7.58
CA ARG A 45 -8.09 -25.81 6.55
C ARG A 45 -7.22 -27.01 6.93
N GLU A 46 -6.05 -26.79 7.50
CA GLU A 46 -5.18 -27.86 8.01
C GLU A 46 -5.83 -28.64 9.16
N ARG A 47 -6.50 -27.93 10.07
CA ARG A 47 -7.27 -28.55 11.16
C ARG A 47 -8.44 -29.38 10.65
N LEU A 48 -9.14 -28.91 9.61
CA LEU A 48 -10.16 -29.72 8.94
C LEU A 48 -9.54 -30.95 8.28
N ALA A 49 -8.48 -30.78 7.49
CA ALA A 49 -7.84 -31.90 6.78
C ALA A 49 -7.34 -33.00 7.74
N SER A 50 -6.71 -32.63 8.87
CA SER A 50 -6.25 -33.57 9.89
C SER A 50 -7.41 -34.33 10.56
N GLY A 51 -8.55 -33.67 10.82
CA GLY A 51 -9.73 -34.33 11.38
C GLY A 51 -10.35 -35.41 10.47
N TRP A 52 -10.15 -35.27 9.15
CA TRP A 52 -10.72 -36.15 8.13
C TRP A 52 -9.90 -37.41 7.85
N GLN A 53 -8.64 -37.45 8.29
CA GLN A 53 -7.73 -38.58 8.08
C GLN A 53 -7.95 -39.74 9.08
N SER A 54 -8.88 -39.60 10.04
CA SER A 54 -9.13 -40.60 11.08
C SER A 54 -9.84 -41.87 10.60
N GLY A 55 -10.27 -41.94 9.34
CA GLY A 55 -11.00 -43.08 8.77
C GLY A 55 -12.41 -43.28 9.32
N ALA A 56 -12.90 -42.35 10.17
CA ALA A 56 -14.24 -42.40 10.73
C ALA A 56 -15.30 -42.14 9.64
N VAL A 57 -16.39 -42.91 9.67
CA VAL A 57 -17.55 -42.70 8.81
C VAL A 57 -18.23 -41.39 9.22
N LEU A 58 -18.19 -40.39 8.34
CA LEU A 58 -18.79 -39.08 8.59
C LEU A 58 -20.22 -39.01 8.04
N PRO A 59 -21.17 -38.40 8.76
CA PRO A 59 -22.50 -38.10 8.22
C PRO A 59 -22.41 -37.23 6.96
N ALA A 60 -23.24 -37.52 5.95
CA ALA A 60 -23.26 -36.77 4.69
C ALA A 60 -23.40 -35.25 4.87
N GLY A 61 -24.18 -34.80 5.88
CA GLY A 61 -24.32 -33.38 6.20
C GLY A 61 -23.08 -32.72 6.80
N GLN A 62 -22.17 -33.47 7.45
CA GLN A 62 -20.86 -32.95 7.83
C GLN A 62 -19.95 -32.85 6.62
N ALA A 63 -20.00 -33.84 5.72
CA ALA A 63 -19.19 -33.83 4.51
C ALA A 63 -19.54 -32.65 3.58
N LEU A 64 -20.84 -32.40 3.37
CA LEU A 64 -21.34 -31.28 2.58
C LEU A 64 -20.91 -29.92 3.15
N ARG A 65 -21.03 -29.74 4.48
CA ARG A 65 -20.65 -28.48 5.15
C ARG A 65 -19.16 -28.18 5.01
N ALA A 66 -18.30 -29.18 5.13
CA ALA A 66 -16.87 -28.99 4.92
C ALA A 66 -16.52 -28.68 3.46
N ALA A 67 -17.21 -29.29 2.50
CA ALA A 67 -17.03 -28.96 1.08
C ALA A 67 -17.45 -27.51 0.79
N GLN A 68 -18.59 -27.07 1.32
CA GLN A 68 -19.04 -25.67 1.24
C GLN A 68 -18.04 -24.72 1.89
N PHE A 69 -17.54 -25.07 3.08
CA PHE A 69 -16.53 -24.28 3.77
C PHE A 69 -15.23 -24.19 2.97
N ALA A 70 -14.74 -25.30 2.41
CA ALA A 70 -13.53 -25.32 1.60
C ALA A 70 -13.68 -24.47 0.34
N ALA A 71 -14.86 -24.48 -0.30
CA ALA A 71 -15.15 -23.62 -1.44
C ALA A 71 -15.19 -22.13 -1.04
N ALA A 72 -15.89 -21.80 0.04
CA ALA A 72 -15.95 -20.43 0.56
C ALA A 72 -14.56 -19.91 0.99
N GLY A 73 -13.74 -20.77 1.62
CA GLY A 73 -12.38 -20.44 2.03
C GLY A 73 -11.43 -20.21 0.85
N ARG A 74 -11.58 -20.94 -0.27
CA ARG A 74 -10.84 -20.67 -1.51
C ARG A 74 -11.23 -19.31 -2.10
N LEU A 75 -12.53 -19.06 -2.24
CA LEU A 75 -13.03 -17.75 -2.73
C LEU A 75 -12.56 -16.58 -1.84
N ALA A 76 -12.53 -16.78 -0.52
CA ALA A 76 -12.00 -15.78 0.41
C ALA A 76 -10.50 -15.57 0.21
N ALA A 77 -9.71 -16.64 0.04
CA ALA A 77 -8.28 -16.54 -0.24
C ALA A 77 -8.01 -15.80 -1.56
N ASP A 78 -8.71 -16.14 -2.64
CA ASP A 78 -8.56 -15.50 -3.96
C ASP A 78 -8.84 -13.99 -3.88
N ARG A 79 -9.85 -13.59 -3.08
CA ARG A 79 -10.14 -12.16 -2.83
C ARG A 79 -9.02 -11.48 -2.07
N LEU A 80 -8.51 -12.09 -1.00
CA LEU A 80 -7.42 -11.53 -0.21
C LEU A 80 -6.13 -11.39 -1.02
N GLU A 81 -5.84 -12.35 -1.91
CA GLU A 81 -4.72 -12.26 -2.84
C GLU A 81 -4.91 -11.13 -3.85
N THR A 82 -6.14 -10.97 -4.38
CA THR A 82 -6.48 -9.85 -5.27
C THR A 82 -6.33 -8.51 -4.58
N ASP A 83 -6.85 -8.37 -3.36
CA ASP A 83 -6.75 -7.15 -2.56
C ASP A 83 -5.29 -6.82 -2.21
N ALA A 84 -4.49 -7.84 -1.89
CA ALA A 84 -3.06 -7.68 -1.65
C ALA A 84 -2.31 -7.22 -2.91
N ALA A 85 -2.64 -7.77 -4.08
CA ALA A 85 -2.06 -7.35 -5.35
C ALA A 85 -2.43 -5.90 -5.70
N GLN A 86 -3.69 -5.52 -5.49
CA GLN A 86 -4.14 -4.13 -5.68
C GLN A 86 -3.45 -3.17 -4.70
N ALA A 87 -3.32 -3.55 -3.44
CA ALA A 87 -2.62 -2.77 -2.44
C ALA A 87 -1.13 -2.61 -2.79
N GLN A 88 -0.49 -3.66 -3.32
CA GLN A 88 0.89 -3.59 -3.80
C GLN A 88 1.04 -2.62 -5.00
N ALA A 89 0.16 -2.73 -6.00
CA ALA A 89 0.18 -1.82 -7.14
C ALA A 89 -0.07 -0.36 -6.71
N GLY A 90 -1.00 -0.14 -5.77
CA GLY A 90 -1.24 1.16 -5.15
C GLY A 90 -0.03 1.71 -4.39
N ALA A 91 0.69 0.85 -3.67
CA ALA A 91 1.91 1.23 -2.97
C ALA A 91 3.04 1.60 -3.95
N GLU A 92 3.20 0.86 -5.04
CA GLU A 92 4.19 1.19 -6.09
C GLU A 92 3.88 2.53 -6.76
N ALA A 93 2.61 2.77 -7.12
CA ALA A 93 2.18 4.05 -7.66
C ALA A 93 2.44 5.20 -6.68
N ALA A 94 2.14 5.00 -5.39
CA ALA A 94 2.39 6.00 -4.36
C ALA A 94 3.89 6.28 -4.14
N ARG A 95 4.75 5.25 -4.22
CA ARG A 95 6.22 5.42 -4.15
C ARG A 95 6.74 6.24 -5.32
N THR A 96 6.29 5.93 -6.54
CA THR A 96 6.65 6.71 -7.74
C THR A 96 6.19 8.16 -7.61
N GLY A 97 4.93 8.39 -7.24
CA GLY A 97 4.40 9.74 -7.05
C GLY A 97 5.10 10.53 -5.93
N PHE A 98 5.54 9.85 -4.87
CA PHE A 98 6.34 10.46 -3.81
C PHE A 98 7.73 10.87 -4.31
N ALA A 99 8.42 9.98 -5.05
CA ALA A 99 9.73 10.25 -5.62
C ALA A 99 9.70 11.43 -6.61
N GLU A 100 8.68 11.48 -7.47
CA GLU A 100 8.46 12.61 -8.38
C GLU A 100 8.23 13.92 -7.63
N ALA A 101 7.38 13.90 -6.60
CA ALA A 101 7.13 15.07 -5.77
C ALA A 101 8.40 15.55 -5.05
N GLN A 102 9.26 14.64 -4.61
CA GLN A 102 10.53 14.97 -3.99
C GLN A 102 11.51 15.58 -5.00
N ALA A 103 11.65 14.99 -6.20
CA ALA A 103 12.47 15.55 -7.26
C ALA A 103 12.02 16.97 -7.68
N GLN A 104 10.71 17.22 -7.73
CA GLN A 104 10.17 18.56 -7.99
C GLN A 104 10.55 19.56 -6.90
N ARG A 105 10.52 19.17 -5.62
CA ARG A 105 10.96 20.02 -4.50
C ARG A 105 12.44 20.33 -4.58
N ASP A 106 13.28 19.35 -4.90
CA ASP A 106 14.72 19.55 -5.01
C ASP A 106 15.09 20.47 -6.18
N ALA A 107 14.37 20.35 -7.30
CA ALA A 107 14.50 21.27 -8.44
C ALA A 107 14.08 22.71 -8.08
N LEU A 108 12.97 22.88 -7.35
CA LEU A 108 12.53 24.18 -6.85
C LEU A 108 13.54 24.78 -5.84
N ALA A 109 14.11 23.96 -4.95
CA ALA A 109 15.13 24.42 -4.02
C ALA A 109 16.41 24.87 -4.74
N THR A 110 16.84 24.11 -5.76
CA THR A 110 18.03 24.43 -6.56
C THR A 110 17.85 25.73 -7.34
N THR A 111 16.69 25.92 -7.98
CA THR A 111 16.37 27.16 -8.70
C THR A 111 16.33 28.37 -7.76
N ARG A 112 15.78 28.22 -6.54
CA ARG A 112 15.80 29.27 -5.51
C ARG A 112 17.22 29.65 -5.10
N ARG A 113 18.10 28.67 -4.86
CA ARG A 113 19.51 28.95 -4.49
C ARG A 113 20.23 29.70 -5.61
N ARG A 114 20.07 29.28 -6.86
CA ARG A 114 20.67 29.96 -8.03
C ARG A 114 20.16 31.40 -8.18
N ALA A 115 18.86 31.62 -8.01
CA ALA A 115 18.27 32.97 -8.09
C ALA A 115 18.76 33.89 -6.96
N ALA A 116 18.90 33.36 -5.74
CA ALA A 116 19.44 34.11 -4.61
C ALA A 116 20.91 34.49 -4.83
N GLN A 117 21.71 33.57 -5.37
CA GLN A 117 23.13 33.83 -5.64
C GLN A 117 23.32 34.88 -6.74
N ALA A 118 22.59 34.76 -7.86
CA ALA A 118 22.64 35.78 -8.92
C ALA A 118 22.19 37.16 -8.43
N ALA A 119 21.24 37.23 -7.50
CA ALA A 119 20.82 38.50 -6.89
C ALA A 119 21.89 39.09 -5.96
N ALA A 120 22.63 38.25 -5.23
CA ALA A 120 23.77 38.68 -4.41
C ALA A 120 24.92 39.22 -5.28
N ASP A 121 25.28 38.50 -6.34
CA ASP A 121 26.34 38.88 -7.29
C ASP A 121 26.04 40.21 -8.02
N LEU A 122 24.76 40.55 -8.20
CA LEU A 122 24.30 41.83 -8.76
C LEU A 122 24.30 42.96 -7.74
N ALA A 123 24.15 42.67 -6.45
CA ALA A 123 24.14 43.67 -5.39
C ALA A 123 25.55 44.11 -4.96
N GLU A 124 26.57 43.29 -5.24
CA GLU A 124 27.99 43.60 -4.99
C GLU A 124 28.67 44.36 -6.15
N LYS A 125 27.94 44.60 -7.26
CA LYS A 125 28.38 45.40 -8.41
C LYS A 125 27.77 46.79 -8.39
#